data_AF-A0A496UVN5-F1
#
_entry.id   AF-A0A496UVN5-F1
#
_cell.length_a   1.000
_cell.length_b   1.000
_cell.length_c   1.000
_cell.angle_alpha   90.00
_cell.angle_beta   90.00
_cell.angle_gamma   90.00
#
_symmetry.space_group_name_H-M   'P 1'
#
loop_
_entity.id
_entity.type
_entity.pdbx_description
1 polymer ?
#
loop_
_entity_poly.entity_id
_entity_poly.type
_entity_poly.pdbx_seq_one_letter_code
_entity_poly.pdbx_strand_id
1 'polypeptide(L)'
;MSRFIVLSALAIMALATLVAFADVPETITIDGCMDTKTAVEFPHKAHFEITDCVTCHHTTEGLTAENVGEMEVATCGSCHIEPEEEGTPLCSEKSLKKNPYHIVCVTCHKAEKKENPDTTAPKKCTACHPKPAE
;
A
#
# COMPACT_ATOMS: atom_id res chain seq x y z
N MET A 1 -26.10 51.41 -32.11
CA MET A 1 -26.24 50.65 -33.38
C MET A 1 -24.83 50.25 -33.79
N SER A 2 -24.44 49.04 -34.14
CA SER A 2 -25.05 47.73 -34.32
C SER A 2 -23.86 46.80 -34.63
N ARG A 3 -23.99 45.50 -34.36
CA ARG A 3 -23.18 44.36 -34.87
C ARG A 3 -21.92 44.02 -34.05
N PHE A 4 -22.00 43.05 -33.14
CA PHE A 4 -21.88 41.60 -33.36
C PHE A 4 -20.42 41.15 -33.64
N ILE A 5 -19.97 40.17 -32.83
CA ILE A 5 -18.83 39.25 -33.03
C ILE A 5 -17.49 39.94 -32.72
N VAL A 6 -16.79 39.65 -31.63
CA VAL A 6 -16.06 38.39 -31.42
C VAL A 6 -16.16 37.93 -29.96
N LEU A 7 -17.05 36.97 -29.74
CA LEU A 7 -16.91 35.99 -28.67
C LEU A 7 -15.68 35.14 -28.98
N SER A 8 -14.66 35.16 -28.12
CA SER A 8 -13.72 34.06 -28.01
C SER A 8 -13.22 34.02 -26.56
N ALA A 9 -14.11 33.52 -25.72
CA ALA A 9 -13.76 32.97 -24.42
C ALA A 9 -12.75 31.83 -24.65
N LEU A 10 -11.51 32.03 -24.22
CA LEU A 10 -10.56 30.94 -24.03
C LEU A 10 -10.19 30.89 -22.54
N ALA A 11 -11.21 30.66 -21.71
CA ALA A 11 -10.99 30.12 -20.38
C ALA A 11 -10.70 28.62 -20.56
N ILE A 12 -9.42 28.28 -20.73
CA ILE A 12 -8.95 26.91 -20.66
C ILE A 12 -9.16 26.47 -19.20
N MET A 13 -10.32 25.87 -18.92
CA MET A 13 -10.52 25.11 -17.69
C MET A 13 -9.55 23.93 -17.74
N ALA A 14 -8.46 24.02 -16.98
CA ALA A 14 -7.70 22.84 -16.59
C ALA A 14 -8.62 22.01 -15.70
N LEU A 15 -9.37 21.09 -16.32
CA LEU A 15 -10.10 20.06 -15.61
C LEU A 15 -9.05 19.08 -15.10
N ALA A 16 -8.51 19.36 -13.92
CA ALA A 16 -7.79 18.36 -13.15
C ALA A 16 -8.81 17.24 -12.88
N THR A 17 -8.70 16.15 -13.62
CA THR A 17 -9.45 14.93 -13.33
C THR A 17 -8.99 14.48 -11.95
N LEU A 18 -9.83 14.67 -10.93
CA LEU A 18 -9.68 13.93 -9.69
C LEU A 18 -9.86 12.46 -10.08
N VAL A 19 -8.75 11.73 -10.19
CA VAL A 19 -8.80 10.28 -10.19
C VAL A 19 -9.30 9.90 -8.82
N ALA A 20 -10.56 9.49 -8.75
CA ALA A 20 -11.15 8.97 -7.53
C ALA A 20 -10.63 7.54 -7.34
N PHE A 21 -9.68 7.35 -6.43
CA PHE A 21 -9.14 6.04 -6.04
C PHE A 21 -10.13 5.24 -5.17
N ALA A 22 -11.42 5.24 -5.53
CA ALA A 22 -12.48 4.67 -4.71
C ALA A 22 -12.29 3.16 -4.44
N ASP A 23 -11.59 2.47 -5.32
CA ASP A 23 -11.36 1.03 -5.26
C ASP A 23 -10.11 0.64 -4.45
N VAL A 24 -9.26 1.60 -4.05
CA VAL A 24 -8.14 1.33 -3.13
C VAL A 24 -8.68 1.32 -1.69
N PRO A 25 -8.55 0.22 -0.93
CA PRO A 25 -8.99 0.18 0.45
C PRO A 25 -8.22 1.22 1.28
N GLU A 26 -8.91 2.05 2.06
CA GLU A 26 -8.22 3.10 2.83
C GLU A 26 -7.27 2.49 3.88
N THR A 27 -7.80 1.63 4.74
CA THR A 27 -7.05 0.87 5.75
C THR A 27 -7.54 -0.57 5.75
N ILE A 28 -6.62 -1.52 5.86
CA ILE A 28 -6.91 -2.94 6.06
C ILE A 28 -6.25 -3.44 7.34
N THR A 29 -6.83 -4.48 7.92
CA THR A 29 -6.24 -5.21 9.03
C THR A 29 -5.51 -6.44 8.48
N ILE A 30 -4.21 -6.58 8.76
CA ILE A 30 -3.41 -7.77 8.45
C ILE A 30 -3.43 -8.69 9.66
N ASP A 31 -4.22 -9.76 9.59
CA ASP A 31 -4.46 -10.70 10.70
C ASP A 31 -4.26 -12.19 10.36
N GLY A 32 -4.23 -12.56 9.08
CA GLY A 32 -4.21 -13.96 8.64
C GLY A 32 -2.98 -14.79 9.02
N CYS A 33 -1.90 -14.16 9.51
CA CYS A 33 -0.64 -14.83 9.85
C CYS A 33 -0.22 -14.60 11.31
N MET A 34 -1.15 -14.15 12.14
CA MET A 34 -0.89 -13.89 13.56
C MET A 34 -0.70 -15.16 14.37
N ASP A 35 0.16 -15.08 15.39
CA ASP A 35 0.31 -16.10 16.43
C ASP A 35 0.33 -15.41 17.80
N THR A 36 1.48 -14.84 18.17
CA THR A 36 1.69 -14.18 19.48
C THR A 36 1.63 -12.65 19.43
N LYS A 37 1.38 -12.09 18.25
CA LYS A 37 1.32 -10.64 18.01
C LYS A 37 -0.05 -10.25 17.50
N THR A 38 -0.47 -9.04 17.85
CA THR A 38 -1.73 -8.45 17.38
C THR A 38 -1.68 -8.18 15.88
N ALA A 39 -2.87 -7.99 15.31
CA ALA A 39 -3.05 -7.57 13.94
C ALA A 39 -2.34 -6.23 13.70
N VAL A 40 -1.96 -6.01 12.44
CA VAL A 40 -1.31 -4.78 12.00
C VAL A 40 -2.27 -4.03 11.10
N GLU A 41 -2.57 -2.78 11.45
CA GLU A 41 -3.31 -1.88 10.59
C GLU A 41 -2.40 -1.36 9.47
N PHE A 42 -2.87 -1.46 8.23
CA PHE A 42 -2.14 -1.04 7.04
C PHE A 42 -2.94 0.04 6.28
N PRO A 43 -2.51 1.31 6.35
CA PRO A 43 -3.13 2.39 5.59
C PRO A 43 -2.51 2.51 4.20
N HIS A 44 -3.25 2.16 3.13
CA HIS A 44 -2.73 2.24 1.75
C HIS A 44 -2.33 3.68 1.38
N LYS A 45 -3.11 4.67 1.86
CA LYS A 45 -2.83 6.08 1.58
C LYS A 45 -1.45 6.55 2.02
N ALA A 46 -0.96 6.04 3.14
CA ALA A 46 0.37 6.39 3.62
C ALA A 46 1.50 5.78 2.78
N HIS A 47 1.21 4.76 1.95
CA HIS A 47 2.21 4.01 1.21
C HIS A 47 2.23 4.37 -0.28
N PHE A 48 1.08 4.55 -0.93
CA PHE A 48 1.06 4.82 -2.38
C PHE A 48 1.69 6.19 -2.74
N GLU A 49 1.82 7.11 -1.79
CA GLU A 49 2.55 8.38 -1.98
C GLU A 49 4.08 8.20 -1.95
N ILE A 50 4.57 7.05 -1.48
CA ILE A 50 6.00 6.75 -1.27
C ILE A 50 6.49 5.62 -2.17
N THR A 51 5.61 4.68 -2.57
CA THR A 51 5.99 3.51 -3.34
C THR A 51 4.90 3.06 -4.32
N ASP A 52 5.30 2.31 -5.34
CA ASP A 52 4.40 1.77 -6.35
C ASP A 52 3.62 0.56 -5.84
N CYS A 53 2.42 0.33 -6.38
CA CYS A 53 1.54 -0.78 -5.99
C CYS A 53 2.23 -2.14 -6.12
N VAL A 54 3.03 -2.31 -7.18
CA VAL A 54 3.76 -3.54 -7.51
C VAL A 54 4.93 -3.83 -6.57
N THR A 55 5.35 -2.88 -5.72
CA THR A 55 6.36 -3.14 -4.69
C THR A 55 5.86 -4.17 -3.67
N CYS A 56 4.56 -4.11 -3.33
CA CYS A 56 3.91 -5.05 -2.42
C CYS A 56 3.14 -6.13 -3.20
N HIS A 57 2.35 -5.73 -4.20
CA HIS A 57 1.65 -6.64 -5.11
C HIS A 57 2.60 -7.12 -6.22
N HIS A 58 3.71 -7.73 -5.81
CA HIS A 58 4.81 -8.10 -6.70
C HIS A 58 4.48 -9.21 -7.70
N THR A 59 3.28 -9.78 -7.63
CA THR A 59 2.75 -10.76 -8.59
C THR A 59 1.68 -10.17 -9.51
N THR A 60 1.19 -8.96 -9.23
CA THR A 60 0.16 -8.28 -10.02
C THR A 60 0.83 -7.23 -10.92
N GLU A 61 1.39 -7.70 -12.04
CA GLU A 61 2.11 -6.81 -12.96
C GLU A 61 1.23 -5.67 -13.49
N GLY A 62 1.78 -4.46 -13.52
CA GLY A 62 1.07 -3.29 -14.03
C GLY A 62 -0.05 -2.77 -13.13
N LEU A 63 -0.15 -3.24 -11.88
CA LEU A 63 -1.13 -2.70 -10.93
C LEU A 63 -0.87 -1.22 -10.65
N THR A 64 -1.91 -0.41 -10.79
CA THR A 64 -1.93 1.01 -10.46
C THR A 64 -3.22 1.34 -9.72
N ALA A 65 -3.26 2.52 -9.11
CA ALA A 65 -4.48 2.99 -8.46
C ALA A 65 -5.61 3.34 -9.48
N GLU A 66 -5.29 3.44 -10.78
CA GLU A 66 -6.27 3.69 -11.84
C GLU A 66 -6.95 2.41 -12.33
N ASN A 67 -6.26 1.26 -12.27
CA ASN A 67 -6.77 -0.02 -12.78
C ASN A 67 -7.08 -1.05 -11.68
N VAL A 68 -6.87 -0.71 -10.40
CA VAL A 68 -7.09 -1.62 -9.27
C VAL A 68 -8.51 -2.22 -9.26
N GLY A 69 -9.53 -1.46 -9.67
CA GLY A 69 -10.92 -1.94 -9.76
C GLY A 69 -11.18 -2.91 -10.92
N GLU A 70 -10.24 -3.03 -11.86
CA GLU A 70 -10.32 -3.90 -13.03
C GLU A 70 -9.46 -5.17 -12.89
N MET A 71 -8.65 -5.25 -11.83
CA MET A 71 -7.68 -6.33 -11.61
C MET A 71 -8.03 -7.15 -10.38
N GLU A 72 -7.72 -8.45 -10.42
CA GLU A 72 -7.74 -9.26 -9.22
C GLU A 72 -6.48 -8.97 -8.40
N VAL A 73 -6.67 -8.42 -7.21
CA VAL A 73 -5.59 -8.05 -6.30
C VAL A 73 -5.59 -8.99 -5.11
N ALA A 74 -4.65 -9.92 -5.11
CA ALA A 74 -4.49 -10.90 -4.05
C ALA A 74 -3.92 -10.28 -2.76
N THR A 75 -4.35 -10.81 -1.62
CA THR A 75 -3.70 -10.51 -0.33
C THR A 75 -2.42 -11.32 -0.19
N CYS A 76 -1.43 -10.85 0.58
CA CYS A 76 -0.24 -11.66 0.85
C CYS A 76 -0.60 -13.02 1.46
N GLY A 77 -1.67 -13.07 2.28
CA GLY A 77 -2.11 -14.27 2.95
C GLY A 77 -2.58 -15.39 2.01
N SER A 78 -3.11 -15.05 0.83
CA SER A 78 -3.62 -16.07 -0.11
C SER A 78 -2.57 -17.05 -0.60
N CYS A 79 -1.28 -16.65 -0.59
CA CYS A 79 -0.16 -17.50 -1.00
C CYS A 79 0.84 -17.74 0.13
N HIS A 80 1.03 -16.79 1.05
CA HIS A 80 2.07 -16.90 2.08
C HIS A 80 1.61 -17.60 3.38
N ILE A 81 0.32 -17.91 3.57
CA ILE A 81 -0.17 -18.68 4.74
C ILE A 81 0.10 -20.17 4.54
N GLU A 82 -0.42 -20.73 3.44
CA GLU A 82 -0.24 -22.13 3.02
C GLU A 82 0.22 -22.14 1.56
N PRO A 83 1.53 -21.98 1.30
CA PRO A 83 2.03 -21.87 -0.06
C PRO A 83 1.95 -23.18 -0.82
N GLU A 84 1.42 -23.11 -2.04
CA GLU A 84 1.38 -24.25 -2.97
C GLU A 84 2.73 -24.44 -3.69
N GLU A 85 3.46 -23.35 -3.93
CA GLU A 85 4.75 -23.36 -4.61
C GLU A 85 5.92 -23.49 -3.63
N GLU A 86 6.81 -24.44 -3.90
CA GLU A 86 8.03 -24.65 -3.11
C GLU A 86 8.93 -23.40 -3.15
N GLY A 87 9.42 -22.99 -1.97
CA GLY A 87 10.28 -21.81 -1.82
C GLY A 87 9.53 -20.50 -1.56
N THR A 88 8.21 -20.48 -1.67
CA THR A 88 7.40 -19.32 -1.26
C THR A 88 7.55 -19.08 0.25
N PRO A 89 7.94 -17.87 0.69
CA PRO A 89 8.10 -17.57 2.12
C PRO A 89 6.80 -17.73 2.91
N LEU A 90 6.89 -18.34 4.08
CA LEU A 90 5.76 -18.46 5.00
C LEU A 90 5.59 -17.19 5.83
N CYS A 91 4.38 -16.65 5.87
CA CYS A 91 4.04 -15.52 6.73
C CYS A 91 3.92 -15.89 8.21
N SER A 92 3.82 -17.19 8.53
CA SER A 92 3.89 -17.70 9.89
C SER A 92 5.33 -17.74 10.44
N GLU A 93 6.35 -17.47 9.62
CA GLU A 93 7.73 -17.49 10.11
C GLU A 93 7.99 -16.37 11.12
N LYS A 94 8.63 -16.70 12.25
CA LYS A 94 8.90 -15.71 13.32
C LYS A 94 10.12 -14.84 13.04
N SER A 95 10.96 -15.25 12.10
CA SER A 95 12.20 -14.55 11.75
C SER A 95 11.94 -13.28 10.97
N LEU A 96 12.53 -12.17 11.42
CA LEU A 96 12.53 -10.88 10.71
C LEU A 96 13.15 -10.96 9.29
N LYS A 97 13.94 -12.01 9.02
CA LYS A 97 14.65 -12.20 7.75
C LYS A 97 14.01 -13.24 6.84
N LYS A 98 12.98 -13.96 7.31
CA LYS A 98 12.30 -15.01 6.53
C LYS A 98 10.81 -14.72 6.35
N ASN A 99 10.21 -13.95 7.25
CA ASN A 99 8.81 -13.57 7.13
C ASN A 99 8.65 -12.50 6.03
N PRO A 100 7.78 -12.69 5.03
CA PRO A 100 7.57 -11.75 3.94
C PRO A 100 7.19 -10.34 4.40
N TYR A 101 6.32 -10.20 5.41
CA TYR A 101 5.96 -8.89 5.95
C TYR A 101 7.16 -8.19 6.60
N HIS A 102 7.95 -8.91 7.40
CA HIS A 102 9.12 -8.30 8.02
C HIS A 102 10.21 -7.96 7.00
N ILE A 103 10.38 -8.76 5.95
CA ILE A 103 11.34 -8.49 4.89
C ILE A 103 10.96 -7.20 4.17
N VAL A 104 9.72 -7.07 3.68
CA VAL A 104 9.31 -5.92 2.88
C VAL A 104 9.13 -4.68 3.74
N CYS A 105 8.25 -4.74 4.75
CA CYS A 105 7.86 -3.56 5.53
C CYS A 105 9.04 -2.98 6.33
N VAL A 106 9.77 -3.82 7.07
CA VAL A 106 10.84 -3.33 7.95
C VAL A 106 12.05 -2.87 7.15
N THR A 107 12.35 -3.49 6.01
CA THR A 107 13.47 -3.05 5.15
C THR A 107 13.17 -1.70 4.53
N CYS A 108 11.99 -1.53 3.95
CA CYS A 108 11.56 -0.25 3.38
C CYS A 108 11.54 0.85 4.46
N HIS A 109 10.90 0.61 5.61
CA HIS A 109 10.86 1.60 6.70
C HIS A 109 12.24 1.96 7.25
N LYS A 110 13.20 1.03 7.25
CA LYS A 110 14.59 1.31 7.63
C LYS A 110 15.30 2.19 6.60
N ALA A 111 15.08 1.95 5.31
CA ALA A 111 15.61 2.77 4.23
C ALA A 111 15.01 4.17 4.27
N GLU A 112 13.68 4.27 4.36
CA GLU A 112 12.95 5.54 4.45
C GLU A 112 13.41 6.35 5.67
N LYS A 113 13.59 5.75 6.85
CA LYS A 113 14.10 6.47 8.04
C LYS A 113 15.56 6.92 7.90
N LYS A 114 16.35 6.29 7.02
CA LYS A 114 17.74 6.68 6.75
C LYS A 114 17.78 7.86 5.81
N GLU A 115 16.92 7.89 4.80
CA GLU A 115 16.82 8.96 3.81
C GLU A 115 16.06 10.18 4.35
N ASN A 116 15.00 9.92 5.12
CA ASN A 116 14.14 10.89 5.76
C ASN A 116 14.04 10.60 7.27
N PRO A 117 14.93 11.19 8.10
CA PRO A 117 14.92 10.98 9.54
C PRO A 117 13.61 11.38 10.24
N ASP A 118 12.77 12.21 9.62
CA ASP A 118 11.52 12.71 10.19
C ASP A 118 10.28 11.91 9.79
N THR A 119 10.43 10.90 8.91
CA THR A 119 9.34 10.00 8.53
C THR A 119 8.69 9.31 9.74
N THR A 120 7.40 9.02 9.62
CA THR A 120 6.60 8.28 10.60
C THR A 120 6.72 6.76 10.42
N ALA A 121 7.50 6.28 9.44
CA ALA A 121 7.68 4.86 9.15
C ALA A 121 8.13 4.06 10.41
N PRO A 122 7.30 3.10 10.90
CA PRO A 122 7.59 2.39 12.12
C PRO A 122 8.71 1.36 11.95
N LYS A 123 9.65 1.31 12.91
CA LYS A 123 10.74 0.30 12.95
C LYS A 123 10.75 -0.56 14.22
N LYS A 124 9.94 -0.18 15.22
CA LYS A 124 9.87 -0.87 16.51
C LYS A 124 8.73 -1.88 16.46
N CYS A 125 8.92 -3.05 17.06
CA CYS A 125 7.93 -4.12 17.06
C CYS A 125 6.55 -3.65 17.54
N THR A 126 6.51 -2.86 18.62
CA THR A 126 5.26 -2.36 19.22
C THR A 126 4.60 -1.24 18.45
N ALA A 127 5.29 -0.64 17.47
CA ALA A 127 4.71 0.37 16.60
C ALA A 127 3.89 -0.26 15.47
N CYS A 128 4.22 -1.50 15.06
CA CYS A 128 3.41 -2.27 14.12
C CYS A 128 2.44 -3.20 14.85
N HIS A 129 2.88 -3.84 15.94
CA HIS A 129 2.08 -4.73 16.78
C HIS A 129 1.78 -4.05 18.13
N PRO A 130 0.79 -3.14 18.18
CA PRO A 130 0.42 -2.48 19.43
C PRO A 130 0.04 -3.51 20.48
N LYS A 131 0.27 -3.20 21.76
CA LYS A 131 -0.27 -4.06 22.81
C LYS A 131 -1.79 -4.09 22.70
N PRO A 132 -2.45 -5.24 22.91
CA PRO A 132 -3.90 -5.27 23.08
C PRO A 132 -4.30 -4.23 24.12
N ALA A 133 -5.39 -3.49 23.87
CA ALA A 133 -5.97 -2.64 24.89
C ALA A 133 -6.37 -3.52 26.10
N GLU A 134 -5.94 -3.12 27.30
CA GLU A 134 -6.31 -3.75 28.57
C GLU A 134 -7.78 -3.52 28.92
#